data_AF-A0A7S2SI50-F1
#
_entry.id   AF-A0A7S2SI50-F1
#
_cell.length_a   1.000
_cell.length_b   1.000
_cell.length_c   1.000
_cell.angle_alpha   90.00
_cell.angle_beta   90.00
_cell.angle_gamma   90.00
#
_symmetry.space_group_name_H-M   'P 1'
#
loop_
_entity.id
_entity.type
_entity.pdbx_description
1 polymer ?
#
loop_
_entity_poly.entity_id
_entity_poly.type
_entity_poly.pdbx_seq_one_letter_code
_entity_poly.pdbx_strand_id
1 'polypeptide(L)'
;GTVAIESVVFTAAAISAVTTLGMSGDLTNSAGSILLTSTAAKAITHTGATGGSADLTISSTNGCVLIEAVRVNAAAISAVTTIGMTSHLTNSAGNVLLTSSSAQAITHTGGAGQD
;
A
#
# COMPACT_ATOMS: atom_id res chain seq x y z
N GLY A 1 -22.00 23.37 -21.66
CA GLY A 1 -20.97 24.35 -21.31
C GLY A 1 -21.25 24.90 -19.94
N THR A 2 -20.20 25.16 -19.15
CA THR A 2 -20.25 25.90 -17.89
C THR A 2 -18.84 26.35 -17.49
N VAL A 3 -18.73 27.59 -17.01
CA VAL A 3 -17.73 28.11 -16.06
C VAL A 3 -18.40 29.23 -15.26
N ALA A 4 -18.42 29.16 -13.92
CA ALA A 4 -18.45 30.34 -13.03
C ALA A 4 -18.35 29.88 -11.57
N ILE A 5 -17.26 30.21 -10.86
CA ILE A 5 -17.16 29.84 -9.43
C ILE A 5 -16.36 30.87 -8.61
N GLU A 6 -17.05 31.46 -7.64
CA GLU A 6 -16.69 32.63 -6.82
C GLU A 6 -15.55 32.45 -5.80
N SER A 7 -15.25 31.22 -5.36
CA SER A 7 -14.31 30.98 -4.26
C SER A 7 -12.98 30.33 -4.68
N VAL A 8 -12.88 29.80 -5.90
CA VAL A 8 -11.62 29.24 -6.41
C VAL A 8 -10.71 30.39 -6.80
N VAL A 9 -9.51 30.43 -6.23
CA VAL A 9 -8.56 31.50 -6.50
C VAL A 9 -7.54 31.02 -7.52
N PHE A 10 -7.47 31.72 -8.66
CA PHE A 10 -6.44 31.55 -9.68
C PHE A 10 -5.40 32.65 -9.51
N THR A 11 -4.15 32.28 -9.23
CA THR A 11 -3.04 33.23 -9.08
C THR A 11 -1.87 32.77 -9.93
N ALA A 12 -1.65 33.45 -11.06
CA ALA A 12 -0.75 32.99 -12.11
C ALA A 12 -1.07 31.53 -12.50
N ALA A 13 -0.13 30.61 -12.33
CA ALA A 13 -0.30 29.19 -12.62
C ALA A 13 -0.91 28.37 -11.46
N ALA A 14 -1.14 28.98 -10.29
CA ALA A 14 -1.66 28.29 -9.12
C ALA A 14 -3.19 28.35 -9.03
N ILE A 15 -3.77 27.26 -8.53
CA ILE A 15 -5.20 27.14 -8.22
C ILE A 15 -5.31 26.78 -6.74
N SER A 16 -6.13 27.51 -5.99
CA SER A 16 -6.35 27.27 -4.56
C SER A 16 -7.81 27.40 -4.15
N ALA A 17 -8.12 27.11 -2.88
CA ALA A 17 -9.47 27.01 -2.31
C ALA A 17 -10.38 25.94 -2.95
N VAL A 18 -9.81 25.02 -3.73
CA VAL A 18 -10.52 23.86 -4.28
C VAL A 18 -10.83 22.88 -3.16
N THR A 19 -12.12 22.63 -2.91
CA THR A 19 -12.58 21.67 -1.91
C THR A 19 -12.72 20.25 -2.46
N THR A 20 -13.16 20.11 -3.71
CA THR A 20 -13.36 18.82 -4.40
C THR A 20 -12.90 18.91 -5.85
N LEU A 21 -12.14 17.91 -6.30
CA LEU A 21 -11.75 17.72 -7.70
C LEU A 21 -12.39 16.44 -8.23
N GLY A 22 -13.42 16.57 -9.07
CA GLY A 22 -14.04 15.46 -9.80
C GLY A 22 -13.43 15.34 -11.20
N MET A 23 -13.05 14.12 -11.61
CA MET A 23 -12.45 13.85 -12.91
C MET A 23 -13.09 12.63 -13.54
N SER A 24 -13.43 12.71 -14.83
CA SER A 24 -13.91 11.58 -15.63
C SER A 24 -12.78 10.87 -16.37
N GLY A 25 -11.57 11.42 -16.32
CA GLY A 25 -10.36 10.93 -16.97
C GLY A 25 -9.15 11.10 -16.06
N ASP A 26 -7.96 11.02 -16.64
CA ASP A 26 -6.71 10.88 -15.88
C ASP A 26 -6.21 12.18 -15.24
N LEU A 27 -5.66 12.07 -14.02
CA LEU A 27 -4.82 13.11 -13.43
C LEU A 27 -3.39 12.97 -13.93
N THR A 28 -2.98 13.86 -14.84
CA THR A 28 -1.59 13.92 -15.32
C THR A 28 -0.80 14.99 -14.56
N ASN A 29 0.08 14.57 -13.66
CA ASN A 29 1.01 15.45 -12.95
C ASN A 29 2.43 15.35 -13.55
N SER A 30 2.80 16.30 -14.42
CA SER A 30 4.05 16.24 -15.20
C SER A 30 5.31 16.65 -14.42
N ALA A 31 5.17 17.26 -13.24
CA ALA A 31 6.27 17.67 -12.38
C ALA A 31 5.87 17.67 -10.89
N GLY A 32 6.83 17.45 -9.99
CA GLY A 32 6.59 17.48 -8.54
C GLY A 32 5.92 16.21 -7.98
N SER A 33 5.49 16.27 -6.72
CA SER A 33 4.89 15.15 -5.98
C SER A 33 3.41 15.39 -5.68
N ILE A 34 2.63 14.31 -5.56
CA ILE A 34 1.32 14.37 -4.90
C ILE A 34 1.58 14.35 -3.41
N LEU A 35 1.53 15.54 -2.80
CA LEU A 35 1.82 15.69 -1.38
C LEU A 35 0.51 15.62 -0.59
N LEU A 36 0.33 14.53 0.14
CA LEU A 36 -0.80 14.33 1.05
C LEU A 36 -0.40 14.86 2.44
N THR A 37 -0.20 16.18 2.53
CA THR A 37 0.47 16.88 3.65
C THR A 37 -0.35 17.04 4.90
N SER A 38 -1.68 17.07 4.77
CA SER A 38 -2.52 17.28 5.95
C SER A 38 -2.19 16.18 6.94
N THR A 39 -1.93 16.59 8.17
CA THR A 39 -1.61 15.69 9.28
C THR A 39 -2.77 14.74 9.61
N ALA A 40 -3.98 15.02 9.09
CA ALA A 40 -5.09 14.09 9.11
C ALA A 40 -4.83 12.91 8.16
N ALA A 41 -5.46 11.75 8.36
CA ALA A 41 -5.26 10.57 7.53
C ALA A 41 -5.50 10.84 6.03
N LYS A 42 -4.79 10.08 5.20
CA LYS A 42 -4.83 10.19 3.75
C LYS A 42 -4.86 8.81 3.14
N ALA A 43 -5.68 8.70 2.11
CA ALA A 43 -5.91 7.45 1.41
C ALA A 43 -5.96 7.70 -0.08
N ILE A 44 -5.60 6.66 -0.82
CA ILE A 44 -5.82 6.54 -2.26
C ILE A 44 -6.84 5.42 -2.39
N THR A 45 -8.09 5.77 -2.70
CA THR A 45 -9.19 4.80 -2.78
C THR A 45 -9.51 4.46 -4.23
N HIS A 46 -9.52 3.18 -4.55
CA HIS A 46 -9.88 2.64 -5.86
C HIS A 46 -11.14 1.80 -5.74
N THR A 47 -12.21 2.17 -6.45
CA THR A 47 -13.52 1.49 -6.42
C THR A 47 -13.72 0.56 -7.61
N GLY A 48 -12.64 -0.07 -8.10
CA GLY A 48 -12.67 -0.96 -9.25
C GLY A 48 -13.81 -2.00 -9.21
N ALA A 49 -14.28 -2.42 -10.38
CA ALA A 49 -15.40 -3.35 -10.50
C ALA A 49 -15.08 -4.72 -9.86
N THR A 50 -16.08 -5.32 -9.22
CA THR A 50 -15.95 -6.67 -8.64
C THR A 50 -15.83 -7.72 -9.74
N GLY A 51 -14.87 -8.65 -9.62
CA GLY A 51 -14.79 -9.87 -10.45
C GLY A 51 -13.84 -9.84 -11.65
N GLY A 52 -12.90 -8.90 -11.72
CA GLY A 52 -11.87 -8.82 -12.77
C GLY A 52 -10.79 -7.78 -12.45
N SER A 53 -9.84 -7.59 -13.37
CA SER A 53 -8.58 -6.80 -13.32
C SER A 53 -8.69 -5.30 -13.00
N ALA A 54 -9.75 -4.88 -12.31
CA ALA A 54 -9.92 -3.55 -11.79
C ALA A 54 -9.20 -3.43 -10.44
N ASP A 55 -7.89 -3.64 -10.46
CA ASP A 55 -7.02 -3.56 -9.29
C ASP A 55 -6.51 -2.13 -9.08
N LEU A 56 -6.32 -1.77 -7.80
CA LEU A 56 -5.55 -0.57 -7.47
C LEU A 56 -4.08 -0.80 -7.83
N THR A 57 -3.70 -0.28 -8.99
CA THR A 57 -2.33 -0.41 -9.48
C THR A 57 -1.49 0.76 -8.96
N ILE A 58 -0.88 0.56 -7.78
CA ILE A 58 0.18 1.45 -7.30
C ILE A 58 1.48 0.97 -7.93
N SER A 59 1.86 1.67 -9.00
CA SER A 59 3.08 1.40 -9.73
C SER A 59 3.94 2.65 -9.75
N SER A 60 5.21 2.45 -9.53
CA SER A 60 6.21 3.46 -9.83
C SER A 60 6.95 2.98 -11.06
N THR A 61 6.87 3.74 -12.17
CA THR A 61 7.49 3.39 -13.47
C THR A 61 9.00 3.58 -13.45
N ASN A 62 9.47 4.51 -12.62
CA ASN A 62 10.87 4.85 -12.47
C ASN A 62 11.41 4.59 -11.01
N GLY A 63 10.72 3.83 -10.11
CA GLY A 63 11.13 3.62 -8.68
C GLY A 63 10.36 2.55 -7.84
N CYS A 64 10.54 2.49 -6.50
CA CYS A 64 9.79 1.56 -5.61
C CYS A 64 8.49 2.17 -5.09
N VAL A 65 7.48 1.32 -4.82
CA VAL A 65 6.53 1.63 -3.76
C VAL A 65 7.28 1.46 -2.44
N LEU A 66 7.72 2.57 -1.87
CA LEU A 66 8.24 2.59 -0.50
C LEU A 66 7.04 2.50 0.44
N ILE A 67 6.85 1.31 0.99
CA ILE A 67 5.98 1.08 2.13
C ILE A 67 6.91 0.89 3.31
N GLU A 68 7.07 1.92 4.13
CA GLU A 68 7.76 1.88 5.42
C GLU A 68 8.87 0.82 5.48
N ALA A 69 8.58 -0.31 6.11
CA ALA A 69 9.47 -1.47 6.07
C ALA A 69 8.78 -2.76 5.59
N VAL A 70 7.64 -2.67 4.89
CA VAL A 70 6.79 -3.83 4.58
C VAL A 70 6.61 -4.00 3.09
N ARG A 71 7.14 -5.08 2.55
CA ARG A 71 7.00 -5.37 1.13
C ARG A 71 5.91 -6.40 0.91
N VAL A 72 4.75 -5.96 0.40
CA VAL A 72 3.66 -6.84 -0.09
C VAL A 72 3.82 -6.97 -1.60
N ASN A 73 4.16 -8.16 -2.10
CA ASN A 73 4.54 -8.40 -3.49
C ASN A 73 3.78 -9.61 -4.07
N ALA A 74 2.67 -9.32 -4.76
CA ALA A 74 1.74 -10.35 -5.26
C ALA A 74 1.32 -11.29 -4.13
N ALA A 75 1.75 -12.54 -4.14
CA ALA A 75 1.51 -13.50 -3.06
C ALA A 75 2.66 -13.58 -2.02
N ALA A 76 3.80 -12.94 -2.25
CA ALA A 76 4.99 -13.00 -1.40
C ALA A 76 5.17 -11.73 -0.55
N ILE A 77 5.73 -11.89 0.65
CA ILE A 77 5.97 -10.78 1.60
C ILE A 77 7.44 -10.80 2.06
N SER A 78 8.13 -9.65 2.11
CA SER A 78 9.57 -9.56 2.46
C SER A 78 10.01 -8.20 3.03
N ALA A 79 11.32 -8.02 3.31
CA ALA A 79 11.93 -6.92 4.11
C ALA A 79 11.41 -6.84 5.56
N VAL A 80 10.60 -7.83 5.92
CA VAL A 80 10.04 -8.00 7.23
C VAL A 80 11.13 -8.57 8.14
N THR A 81 11.85 -7.68 8.81
CA THR A 81 12.89 -8.03 9.79
C THR A 81 12.34 -8.89 10.93
N THR A 82 11.07 -8.71 11.25
CA THR A 82 10.30 -9.53 12.19
C THR A 82 8.94 -9.76 11.57
N ILE A 83 8.73 -10.95 11.00
CA ILE A 83 7.38 -11.37 10.64
C ILE A 83 6.73 -11.80 11.95
N GLY A 84 6.21 -10.83 12.71
CA GLY A 84 5.37 -11.13 13.87
C GLY A 84 4.07 -11.76 13.38
N MET A 85 4.01 -13.09 13.39
CA MET A 85 2.78 -13.84 13.16
C MET A 85 2.18 -14.19 14.52
N THR A 86 0.89 -13.98 14.71
CA THR A 86 0.20 -14.17 16.00
C THR A 86 -0.62 -15.46 16.08
N SER A 87 -0.68 -16.21 14.98
CA SER A 87 -1.42 -17.46 14.84
C SER A 87 -0.57 -18.47 14.07
N HIS A 88 -1.19 -19.30 13.25
CA HIS A 88 -0.51 -20.34 12.49
C HIS A 88 -0.07 -19.80 11.14
N LEU A 89 1.20 -20.06 10.79
CA LEU A 89 1.59 -20.10 9.40
C LEU A 89 1.00 -21.38 8.80
N THR A 90 -0.20 -21.30 8.21
CA THR A 90 -0.81 -22.43 7.53
C THR A 90 -0.23 -22.57 6.13
N ASN A 91 0.60 -23.58 5.92
CA ASN A 91 1.10 -23.94 4.61
C ASN A 91 0.33 -25.16 4.09
N SER A 92 -0.77 -24.93 3.35
CA SER A 92 -1.72 -25.98 2.94
C SER A 92 -1.18 -26.92 1.82
N ALA A 93 -0.05 -26.57 1.22
CA ALA A 93 0.68 -27.39 0.25
C ALA A 93 2.17 -26.99 0.23
N GLY A 94 3.06 -27.91 -0.09
CA GLY A 94 4.51 -27.65 -0.13
C GLY A 94 5.19 -27.65 1.25
N ASN A 95 6.41 -27.10 1.33
CA ASN A 95 7.26 -27.18 2.52
C ASN A 95 7.53 -25.80 3.16
N VAL A 96 7.63 -25.76 4.49
CA VAL A 96 8.31 -24.68 5.22
C VAL A 96 9.78 -25.08 5.35
N LEU A 97 10.70 -24.32 4.75
CA LEU A 97 12.11 -24.66 4.65
C LEU A 97 12.96 -23.75 5.55
N LEU A 98 13.64 -24.32 6.55
CA LEU A 98 14.55 -23.64 7.48
C LEU A 98 15.97 -24.24 7.32
N THR A 99 16.86 -23.58 6.57
CA THR A 99 18.07 -24.21 5.99
C THR A 99 19.41 -23.57 6.35
N SER A 100 19.51 -22.82 7.45
CA SER A 100 20.81 -22.31 7.91
C SER A 100 21.82 -23.44 8.17
N SER A 101 23.11 -23.20 7.83
CA SER A 101 24.25 -24.06 8.18
C SER A 101 24.67 -23.95 9.65
N SER A 102 24.13 -22.94 10.34
CA SER A 102 24.24 -22.78 11.79
C SER A 102 23.08 -23.49 12.50
N ALA A 103 23.20 -23.66 13.82
CA ALA A 103 22.11 -24.23 14.62
C ALA A 103 20.82 -23.43 14.45
N GLN A 104 19.74 -24.13 14.14
CA GLN A 104 18.38 -23.60 14.09
C GLN A 104 17.57 -24.32 15.15
N ALA A 105 16.74 -23.60 15.88
CA ALA A 105 15.85 -24.17 16.88
C ALA A 105 14.42 -23.69 16.65
N ILE A 106 13.48 -24.60 16.81
CA ILE A 106 12.06 -24.28 17.00
C ILE A 106 11.80 -24.51 18.48
N THR A 107 11.47 -23.45 19.21
CA THR A 107 11.16 -23.54 20.65
C THR A 107 9.65 -23.45 20.83
N HIS A 108 9.04 -24.45 21.46
CA HIS A 108 7.64 -24.42 21.88
C HIS A 108 7.55 -24.43 23.41
N THR A 109 6.62 -23.66 23.98
CA THR A 109 6.40 -23.60 25.42
C THR A 109 4.94 -23.92 25.70
N GLY A 110 4.67 -25.21 25.97
CA GLY A 110 3.38 -25.70 26.46
C GLY A 110 3.42 -25.97 27.97
N GLY A 111 2.26 -25.93 28.63
CA GLY A 111 2.16 -26.44 30.01
C GLY A 111 2.30 -27.97 30.04
N ALA A 112 2.23 -28.55 31.23
CA ALA A 112 2.43 -29.98 31.41
C ALA A 112 1.47 -30.82 30.53
N GLY A 113 2.03 -31.52 29.54
CA GLY A 113 1.26 -32.37 28.61
C GLY A 113 0.63 -31.65 27.42
N GLN A 114 1.16 -30.50 27.00
CA GLN A 114 0.66 -29.71 25.87
C GLN A 114 1.70 -29.52 24.75
N ASP A 115 2.46 -30.57 24.44
CA ASP A 115 3.22 -30.70 23.19
C ASP A 115 2.42 -31.58 22.22
#